data_AF-A0AAU8MZV9-F1
#
_entry.id   AF-A0AAU8MZV9-F1
#
_cell.length_a   1.000
_cell.length_b   1.000
_cell.length_c   1.000
_cell.angle_alpha   90.00
_cell.angle_beta   90.00
_cell.angle_gamma   90.00
#
_symmetry.space_group_name_H-M   'P 1'
#
loop_
_entity.id
_entity.type
_entity.pdbx_description
1 polymer ?
#
loop_
_entity_poly.entity_id
_entity_poly.type
_entity_poly.pdbx_seq_one_letter_code
_entity_poly.pdbx_strand_id
1 'polypeptide(L)'
;MRRDRFRSAPRPAPALALAMLAALIGLAGAAAALPPELEQTLARLPAPERARLQAQGARWDGWNDAQRREFAQRAAQWEQRPAGERGAARERYRAWQGLSAGDRAEVQAAAARYAALPPDRQQALRARFDALDGSERRGWLLGPQLGADYPALQPLLAQLPASQHAALLAALHGLSAPQRKELAVLVQRTPPQERARLRSELLAAPAASRGAWLQDALQR
;
A
#
# COMPACT_ATOMS: atom_id res chain seq x y z
N MET A 1 4.69 -3.31 58.27
CA MET A 1 4.56 -2.38 57.12
C MET A 1 3.93 -3.13 55.95
N ARG A 2 2.81 -2.61 55.45
CA ARG A 2 1.96 -3.23 54.41
C ARG A 2 2.65 -3.10 53.05
N ARG A 3 2.76 -4.19 52.30
CA ARG A 3 3.11 -4.17 50.87
C ARG A 3 1.82 -4.17 50.07
N ASP A 4 1.49 -3.03 49.50
CA ASP A 4 0.36 -2.85 48.60
C ASP A 4 0.52 -3.71 47.35
N ARG A 5 -0.48 -4.56 47.13
CA ARG A 5 -0.67 -5.33 45.91
C ARG A 5 -1.14 -4.37 44.81
N PHE A 6 -0.26 -3.96 43.91
CA PHE A 6 -0.70 -3.42 42.61
C PHE A 6 -1.27 -4.57 41.78
N ARG A 7 -2.59 -4.73 41.89
CA ARG A 7 -3.42 -5.55 41.01
C ARG A 7 -3.48 -4.82 39.67
N SER A 8 -2.59 -5.17 38.74
CA SER A 8 -2.67 -4.68 37.37
C SER A 8 -3.96 -5.19 36.73
N ALA A 9 -4.90 -4.28 36.43
CA ALA A 9 -6.11 -4.61 35.68
C ALA A 9 -5.73 -5.09 34.26
N PRO A 10 -6.41 -6.10 33.71
CA PRO A 10 -6.17 -6.51 32.32
C PRO A 10 -6.58 -5.40 31.37
N ARG A 11 -5.65 -4.99 30.48
CA ARG A 11 -5.95 -4.07 29.37
C ARG A 11 -6.98 -4.75 28.46
N PRO A 12 -8.13 -4.11 28.15
CA PRO A 12 -9.06 -4.69 27.21
C PRO A 12 -8.42 -4.80 25.82
N ALA A 13 -8.62 -5.95 25.18
CA ALA A 13 -8.12 -6.29 23.86
C ALA A 13 -8.64 -5.29 22.78
N PRO A 14 -7.89 -5.10 21.66
CA PRO A 14 -8.25 -4.16 20.57
C PRO A 14 -9.57 -4.49 19.84
N ALA A 15 -10.25 -5.58 20.20
CA ALA A 15 -11.55 -5.98 19.66
C ALA A 15 -12.69 -5.02 20.02
N LEU A 16 -12.55 -4.22 21.09
CA LEU A 16 -13.56 -3.22 21.49
C LEU A 16 -13.49 -1.91 20.69
N ALA A 17 -12.36 -1.62 20.02
CA ALA A 17 -12.18 -0.34 19.32
C ALA A 17 -12.89 -0.28 17.96
N LEU A 18 -13.08 -1.41 17.25
CA LEU A 18 -13.85 -1.43 16.00
C LEU A 18 -15.36 -1.58 16.22
N ALA A 19 -15.80 -2.19 17.32
CA ALA A 19 -17.21 -2.28 17.66
C ALA A 19 -17.83 -0.89 17.94
N MET A 20 -17.06 0.05 18.50
CA MET A 20 -17.53 1.43 18.70
C MET A 20 -17.67 2.23 17.39
N LEU A 21 -16.86 1.96 16.37
CA LEU A 21 -16.97 2.68 15.09
C LEU A 21 -18.20 2.23 14.28
N ALA A 22 -18.58 0.96 14.38
CA ALA A 22 -19.79 0.44 13.74
C ALA A 22 -21.07 0.81 14.52
N ALA A 23 -21.01 0.90 15.86
CA ALA A 23 -22.16 1.26 16.69
C ALA A 23 -22.52 2.76 16.64
N LEU A 24 -21.58 3.65 16.35
CA LEU A 24 -21.84 5.10 16.23
C LEU A 24 -22.44 5.51 14.87
N ILE A 25 -22.34 4.67 13.85
CA ILE A 25 -22.85 4.97 12.50
C ILE A 25 -24.32 4.55 12.33
N GLY A 26 -24.82 3.67 13.21
CA GLY A 26 -26.17 3.10 13.13
C GLY A 26 -27.28 3.84 13.90
N LEU A 27 -26.96 4.78 14.80
CA LEU A 27 -27.97 5.43 15.66
C LEU A 27 -28.21 6.93 15.41
N ALA A 28 -27.50 7.57 14.49
CA ALA A 28 -27.64 9.01 14.23
C ALA A 28 -28.39 9.26 12.91
N GLY A 29 -29.70 9.00 12.91
CA GLY A 29 -30.59 9.81 12.10
C GLY A 29 -30.59 11.23 12.69
N ALA A 30 -30.38 12.24 11.84
CA ALA A 30 -30.28 13.66 12.15
C ALA A 30 -29.06 14.12 12.97
N ALA A 31 -28.19 14.91 12.34
CA ALA A 31 -27.42 16.03 12.91
C ALA A 31 -26.95 15.93 14.38
N ALA A 32 -26.52 14.76 14.85
CA ALA A 32 -25.91 14.66 16.16
C ALA A 32 -24.52 15.28 16.07
N ALA A 33 -24.35 16.43 16.73
CA ALA A 33 -23.03 17.02 16.90
C ALA A 33 -22.08 15.95 17.43
N LEU A 34 -20.87 15.90 16.86
CA LEU A 34 -19.86 14.95 17.27
C LEU A 34 -19.62 15.13 18.78
N PRO A 35 -19.48 14.04 19.56
CA PRO A 35 -19.03 14.14 20.94
C PRO A 35 -17.77 15.03 21.03
N PRO A 36 -17.67 15.92 22.03
CA PRO A 36 -16.59 16.91 22.10
C PRO A 36 -15.19 16.27 22.13
N GLU A 37 -15.07 15.03 22.61
CA GLU A 37 -13.82 14.25 22.57
C GLU A 37 -13.40 13.90 21.13
N LEU A 38 -14.38 13.59 20.27
CA LEU A 38 -14.14 13.30 18.86
C LEU A 38 -13.85 14.57 18.07
N GLU A 39 -14.49 15.70 18.40
CA GLU A 39 -14.16 17.00 17.79
C GLU A 39 -12.72 17.43 18.11
N GLN A 40 -12.30 17.30 19.38
CA GLN A 40 -10.92 17.58 19.77
C GLN A 40 -9.93 16.64 19.07
N THR A 41 -10.30 15.38 18.89
CA THR A 41 -9.45 14.41 18.16
C THR A 41 -9.34 14.79 16.68
N LEU A 42 -10.45 15.16 16.04
CA LEU A 42 -10.50 15.61 14.65
C LEU A 42 -9.69 16.90 14.43
N ALA A 43 -9.73 17.82 15.39
CA ALA A 43 -8.94 19.06 15.39
C ALA A 43 -7.43 18.81 15.49
N ARG A 44 -7.00 17.72 16.14
CA ARG A 44 -5.59 17.32 16.27
C ARG A 44 -5.06 16.56 15.05
N LEU A 45 -5.93 16.06 14.17
CA LEU A 45 -5.50 15.40 12.94
C LEU A 45 -4.88 16.41 11.96
N PRO A 46 -3.87 16.00 11.16
CA PRO A 46 -3.35 16.87 10.13
C PRO A 46 -4.43 17.22 9.09
N ALA A 47 -4.26 18.38 8.46
CA ALA A 47 -5.26 18.95 7.55
C ALA A 47 -5.76 17.99 6.45
N PRO A 48 -4.89 17.23 5.73
CA PRO A 48 -5.37 16.34 4.68
C PRO A 48 -6.22 15.18 5.20
N GLU A 49 -5.89 14.61 6.37
CA GLU A 49 -6.68 13.56 7.00
C GLU A 49 -8.04 14.08 7.44
N ARG A 50 -8.08 15.29 8.02
CA ARG A 50 -9.32 15.94 8.43
C ARG A 50 -10.24 16.20 7.25
N ALA A 51 -9.72 16.77 6.17
CA ALA A 51 -10.48 17.02 4.94
C ALA A 51 -11.03 15.71 4.34
N ARG A 52 -10.23 14.64 4.37
CA ARG A 52 -10.64 13.32 3.91
C ARG A 52 -11.78 12.72 4.74
N LEU A 53 -11.77 12.91 6.06
CA LEU A 53 -12.85 12.45 6.95
C LEU A 53 -14.12 13.27 6.74
N GLN A 54 -14.00 14.59 6.62
CA GLN A 54 -15.13 15.49 6.33
C GLN A 54 -15.80 15.15 4.99
N ALA A 55 -15.02 14.90 3.94
CA ALA A 55 -15.54 14.47 2.64
C ALA A 55 -16.27 13.12 2.70
N GLN A 56 -15.80 12.19 3.54
CA GLN A 56 -16.49 10.91 3.77
C GLN A 56 -17.79 11.10 4.55
N GLY A 57 -17.81 11.98 5.56
CA GLY A 57 -19.01 12.36 6.30
C GLY A 57 -20.08 12.96 5.38
N ALA A 58 -19.71 13.97 4.59
CA ALA A 58 -20.63 14.59 3.62
C ALA A 58 -21.18 13.58 2.61
N ARG A 59 -20.35 12.62 2.17
CA ARG A 59 -20.79 11.53 1.29
C ARG A 59 -21.80 10.61 1.99
N TRP A 60 -21.55 10.26 3.25
CA TRP A 60 -22.44 9.44 4.06
C TRP A 60 -23.79 10.14 4.30
N ASP A 61 -23.77 11.43 4.61
CA ASP A 61 -24.98 12.23 4.82
C ASP A 61 -25.85 12.28 3.57
N GLY A 62 -25.22 12.31 2.39
CA GLY A 62 -25.91 12.23 1.10
C GLY A 62 -26.42 10.83 0.72
N TRP A 63 -26.15 9.77 1.50
CA TRP A 63 -26.63 8.43 1.20
C TRP A 63 -28.07 8.19 1.65
N ASN A 64 -28.85 7.59 0.76
CA ASN A 64 -30.17 7.05 1.09
C ASN A 64 -30.07 5.73 1.87
N ASP A 65 -31.19 5.24 2.39
CA ASP A 65 -31.23 4.01 3.18
C ASP A 65 -30.75 2.77 2.43
N ALA A 66 -30.99 2.68 1.12
CA ALA A 66 -30.52 1.55 0.32
C ALA A 66 -28.99 1.53 0.25
N GLN A 67 -28.36 2.68 0.01
CA GLN A 67 -26.90 2.83 -0.02
C GLN A 67 -26.29 2.55 1.36
N ARG A 68 -26.92 3.01 2.44
CA ARG A 68 -26.51 2.72 3.83
C ARG A 68 -26.60 1.22 4.14
N ARG A 69 -27.68 0.54 3.73
CA ARG A 69 -27.82 -0.92 3.87
C ARG A 69 -26.77 -1.69 3.07
N GLU A 70 -26.51 -1.31 1.82
CA GLU A 70 -25.49 -1.94 0.98
C GLU A 70 -24.09 -1.78 1.60
N PHE A 71 -23.78 -0.59 2.13
CA PHE A 71 -22.53 -0.37 2.85
C PHE A 71 -22.43 -1.25 4.10
N ALA A 72 -23.48 -1.31 4.92
CA ALA A 72 -23.50 -2.15 6.12
C ALA A 72 -23.28 -3.63 5.79
N GLN A 73 -23.89 -4.13 4.70
CA GLN A 73 -23.65 -5.49 4.21
C GLN A 73 -22.19 -5.71 3.80
N ARG A 74 -21.60 -4.79 3.03
CA ARG A 74 -20.17 -4.87 2.65
C ARG A 74 -19.23 -4.78 3.85
N ALA A 75 -19.57 -3.98 4.86
CA ALA A 75 -18.81 -3.88 6.10
C ALA A 75 -18.88 -5.19 6.90
N ALA A 76 -20.07 -5.78 7.04
CA ALA A 76 -20.22 -7.08 7.70
C ALA A 76 -19.43 -8.19 6.98
N GLN A 77 -19.49 -8.23 5.63
CA GLN A 77 -18.69 -9.16 4.83
C GLN A 77 -17.19 -8.94 5.01
N TRP A 78 -16.75 -7.69 5.13
CA TRP A 78 -15.35 -7.37 5.40
C TRP A 78 -14.89 -7.87 6.77
N GLU A 79 -15.68 -7.66 7.81
CA GLU A 79 -15.34 -8.12 9.18
C GLU A 79 -15.30 -9.65 9.30
N GLN A 80 -16.09 -10.36 8.50
CA GLN A 80 -16.06 -11.82 8.43
C GLN A 80 -14.81 -12.38 7.76
N ARG A 81 -14.06 -11.59 6.97
CA ARG A 81 -12.83 -12.08 6.32
C ARG A 81 -11.74 -12.36 7.35
N PRO A 82 -10.95 -13.45 7.22
CA PRO A 82 -9.79 -13.69 8.07
C PRO A 82 -8.82 -12.50 8.15
N ALA A 83 -8.16 -12.33 9.30
CA ALA A 83 -7.27 -11.19 9.54
C ALA A 83 -6.16 -11.04 8.48
N GLY A 84 -5.61 -12.16 7.99
CA GLY A 84 -4.63 -12.19 6.92
C GLY A 84 -5.18 -11.66 5.59
N GLU A 85 -6.40 -12.04 5.21
CA GLU A 85 -7.05 -11.55 4.00
C GLU A 85 -7.37 -10.05 4.07
N ARG A 86 -7.85 -9.59 5.22
CA ARG A 86 -8.03 -8.15 5.47
C ARG A 86 -6.70 -7.40 5.37
N GLY A 87 -5.61 -7.99 5.88
CA GLY A 87 -4.25 -7.47 5.76
C GLY A 87 -3.83 -7.30 4.30
N ALA A 88 -3.91 -8.37 3.51
CA ALA A 88 -3.54 -8.37 2.10
C ALA A 88 -4.40 -7.40 1.27
N ALA A 89 -5.69 -7.29 1.56
CA ALA A 89 -6.57 -6.32 0.89
C ALA A 89 -6.21 -4.87 1.22
N ARG A 90 -5.86 -4.56 2.48
CA ARG A 90 -5.37 -3.23 2.88
C ARG A 90 -4.02 -2.91 2.22
N GLU A 91 -3.12 -3.89 2.11
CA GLU A 91 -1.84 -3.74 1.42
C GLU A 91 -2.05 -3.39 -0.06
N ARG A 92 -2.87 -4.18 -0.77
CA ARG A 92 -3.23 -3.90 -2.17
C ARG A 92 -3.87 -2.53 -2.36
N TYR A 93 -4.74 -2.11 -1.44
CA TYR A 93 -5.34 -0.79 -1.49
C TYR A 93 -4.31 0.32 -1.29
N ARG A 94 -3.37 0.18 -0.33
CA ARG A 94 -2.29 1.14 -0.14
C ARG A 94 -1.37 1.22 -1.36
N ALA A 95 -1.01 0.07 -1.93
CA ALA A 95 -0.24 -0.02 -3.17
C ALA A 95 -0.94 0.73 -4.32
N TRP A 96 -2.23 0.45 -4.54
CA TRP A 96 -3.06 1.16 -5.52
C TRP A 96 -3.07 2.69 -5.29
N GLN A 97 -3.20 3.13 -4.03
CA GLN A 97 -3.15 4.55 -3.69
C GLN A 97 -1.77 5.18 -3.95
N GLY A 98 -0.69 4.39 -3.88
CA GLY A 98 0.67 4.85 -4.19
C GLY A 98 1.02 4.89 -5.68
N LEU A 99 0.24 4.24 -6.55
CA LEU A 99 0.48 4.26 -7.99
C LEU A 99 0.27 5.64 -8.61
N SER A 100 1.09 5.96 -9.62
CA SER A 100 0.91 7.15 -10.46
C SER A 100 -0.39 7.06 -11.26
N ALA A 101 -0.87 8.18 -11.80
CA ALA A 101 -2.06 8.19 -12.67
C ALA A 101 -1.86 7.30 -13.91
N GLY A 102 -0.66 7.30 -14.50
CA GLY A 102 -0.30 6.43 -15.62
C GLY A 102 -0.34 4.96 -15.26
N ASP A 103 0.28 4.57 -14.15
CA ASP A 103 0.25 3.17 -13.67
C ASP A 103 -1.18 2.70 -13.37
N ARG A 104 -2.02 3.55 -12.76
CA ARG A 104 -3.43 3.21 -12.51
C ARG A 104 -4.20 2.99 -13.80
N ALA A 105 -3.99 3.83 -14.81
CA ALA A 105 -4.60 3.68 -16.12
C ALA A 105 -4.17 2.38 -16.80
N GLU A 106 -2.87 2.05 -16.74
CA GLU A 106 -2.34 0.80 -17.29
C GLU A 106 -2.91 -0.43 -16.59
N VAL A 107 -3.00 -0.43 -15.26
CA VAL A 107 -3.60 -1.51 -14.48
C VAL A 107 -5.10 -1.66 -14.79
N GLN A 108 -5.84 -0.56 -14.92
CA GLN A 108 -7.25 -0.60 -15.33
C GLN A 108 -7.43 -1.19 -16.73
N ALA A 109 -6.60 -0.77 -17.69
CA ALA A 109 -6.61 -1.32 -19.04
C ALA A 109 -6.26 -2.83 -19.04
N ALA A 110 -5.29 -3.25 -18.22
CA ALA A 110 -4.94 -4.65 -18.06
C ALA A 110 -6.10 -5.47 -17.44
N ALA A 111 -6.78 -4.91 -16.43
CA ALA A 111 -7.94 -5.55 -15.83
C ALA A 111 -9.10 -5.72 -16.82
N ALA A 112 -9.37 -4.71 -17.66
CA ALA A 112 -10.38 -4.80 -18.72
C ALA A 112 -10.03 -5.87 -19.76
N ARG A 113 -8.77 -5.92 -20.21
CA ARG A 113 -8.29 -6.97 -21.13
C ARG A 113 -8.42 -8.37 -20.51
N TYR A 114 -8.04 -8.52 -19.24
CA TYR A 114 -8.15 -9.79 -18.52
C TYR A 114 -9.61 -10.24 -18.39
N ALA A 115 -10.53 -9.34 -18.04
CA ALA A 115 -11.95 -9.64 -17.92
C ALA A 115 -12.61 -10.05 -19.25
N ALA A 116 -12.07 -9.59 -20.38
CA ALA A 116 -12.53 -9.95 -21.72
C ALA A 116 -11.99 -11.30 -22.22
N LEU A 117 -11.05 -11.93 -21.51
CA LEU A 117 -10.51 -13.23 -21.90
C LEU A 117 -11.52 -14.36 -21.66
N PRO A 118 -11.49 -15.43 -22.47
CA PRO A 118 -12.18 -16.68 -22.15
C PRO A 118 -11.84 -17.22 -20.75
N PRO A 119 -12.77 -17.88 -20.03
CA PRO A 119 -12.55 -18.34 -18.65
C PRO A 119 -11.34 -19.27 -18.47
N ASP A 120 -11.06 -20.14 -19.44
CA ASP A 120 -9.87 -21.02 -19.46
C ASP A 120 -8.57 -20.21 -19.51
N ARG A 121 -8.53 -19.15 -20.32
CA ARG A 121 -7.39 -18.24 -20.40
C ARG A 121 -7.22 -17.41 -19.13
N GLN A 122 -8.31 -16.96 -18.53
CA GLN A 122 -8.28 -16.30 -17.22
C GLN A 122 -7.68 -17.22 -16.15
N GLN A 123 -8.17 -18.47 -16.07
CA GLN A 123 -7.69 -19.45 -15.11
C GLN A 123 -6.21 -19.79 -15.33
N ALA A 124 -5.77 -19.95 -16.58
CA ALA A 124 -4.36 -20.20 -16.90
C ALA A 124 -3.45 -19.04 -16.44
N LEU A 125 -3.84 -17.79 -16.68
CA LEU A 125 -3.09 -16.62 -16.20
C LEU A 125 -3.08 -16.54 -14.68
N ARG A 126 -4.21 -16.83 -14.03
CA ARG A 126 -4.29 -16.85 -12.57
C ARG A 126 -3.37 -17.92 -11.96
N ALA A 127 -3.37 -19.13 -12.52
CA ALA A 127 -2.49 -20.20 -12.09
C ALA A 127 -1.01 -19.84 -12.25
N ARG A 128 -0.64 -19.19 -13.36
CA ARG A 128 0.73 -18.68 -13.56
C ARG A 128 1.12 -17.63 -12.54
N PHE A 129 0.22 -16.70 -12.20
CA PHE A 129 0.47 -15.70 -11.18
C PHE A 129 0.58 -16.32 -9.77
N ASP A 130 -0.29 -17.27 -9.46
CA ASP A 130 -0.28 -17.99 -8.18
C ASP A 130 0.96 -18.89 -8.03
N ALA A 131 1.58 -19.32 -9.14
CA ALA A 131 2.84 -20.06 -9.16
C ALA A 131 4.09 -19.20 -8.93
N LEU A 132 4.00 -17.86 -9.04
CA LEU A 132 5.12 -16.97 -8.73
C LEU A 132 5.47 -17.03 -7.24
N ASP A 133 6.73 -16.76 -6.91
CA ASP A 133 7.16 -16.65 -5.52
C ASP A 133 6.42 -15.51 -4.79
N GLY A 134 6.25 -15.68 -3.47
CA GLY A 134 5.53 -14.70 -2.66
C GLY A 134 6.15 -13.29 -2.69
N SER A 135 7.48 -13.19 -2.83
CA SER A 135 8.19 -11.91 -3.05
C SER A 135 7.85 -11.31 -4.40
N GLU A 136 7.87 -12.10 -5.48
CA GLU A 136 7.57 -11.65 -6.83
C GLU A 136 6.13 -11.19 -6.97
N ARG A 137 5.16 -11.93 -6.41
CA ARG A 137 3.76 -11.50 -6.34
C ARG A 137 3.60 -10.16 -5.63
N ARG A 138 4.35 -9.94 -4.54
CA ARG A 138 4.36 -8.64 -3.84
C ARG A 138 5.09 -7.55 -4.64
N GLY A 139 6.08 -7.91 -5.47
CA GLY A 139 6.75 -6.99 -6.38
C GLY A 139 5.80 -6.26 -7.32
N TRP A 140 4.75 -6.94 -7.79
CA TRP A 140 3.69 -6.34 -8.60
C TRP A 140 2.88 -5.24 -7.89
N LEU A 141 2.96 -5.12 -6.56
CA LEU A 141 2.37 -4.00 -5.82
C LEU A 141 3.09 -2.67 -6.09
N LEU A 142 4.31 -2.69 -6.64
CA LEU A 142 5.07 -1.50 -7.00
C LEU A 142 4.61 -0.84 -8.31
N GLY A 143 3.61 -1.44 -8.98
CA GLY A 143 3.09 -1.01 -10.27
C GLY A 143 3.55 -1.92 -11.42
N PRO A 144 2.97 -1.76 -12.62
CA PRO A 144 3.23 -2.63 -13.75
C PRO A 144 4.68 -2.55 -14.23
N GLN A 145 5.27 -1.35 -14.22
CA GLN A 145 6.64 -1.12 -14.67
C GLN A 145 7.67 -1.80 -13.75
N LEU A 146 7.62 -1.51 -12.44
CA LEU A 146 8.57 -2.09 -11.48
C LEU A 146 8.26 -3.53 -11.13
N GLY A 147 7.00 -3.96 -11.21
CA GLY A 147 6.59 -5.34 -10.98
C GLY A 147 7.22 -6.32 -11.97
N ALA A 148 7.28 -5.95 -13.25
CA ALA A 148 7.93 -6.74 -14.28
C ALA A 148 9.46 -6.86 -14.08
N ASP A 149 10.09 -5.78 -13.61
CA ASP A 149 11.54 -5.73 -13.35
C ASP A 149 11.92 -6.22 -11.94
N TYR A 150 10.93 -6.52 -11.09
CA TYR A 150 11.14 -6.79 -9.67
C TYR A 150 12.09 -7.96 -9.40
N PRO A 151 12.01 -9.13 -10.07
CA PRO A 151 12.91 -10.24 -9.76
C PRO A 151 14.39 -9.87 -9.88
N ALA A 152 14.73 -9.02 -10.87
CA ALA A 152 16.09 -8.59 -11.10
C ALA A 152 16.54 -7.46 -10.15
N LEU A 153 15.60 -6.64 -9.67
CA LEU A 153 15.84 -5.54 -8.72
C LEU A 153 15.68 -5.96 -7.24
N GLN A 154 15.10 -7.13 -6.97
CA GLN A 154 14.81 -7.64 -5.64
C GLN A 154 16.03 -7.63 -4.71
N PRO A 155 17.26 -7.97 -5.15
CA PRO A 155 18.43 -7.93 -4.27
C PRO A 155 18.81 -6.52 -3.80
N LEU A 156 18.48 -5.47 -4.56
CA LEU A 156 18.68 -4.06 -4.19
C LEU A 156 17.63 -3.61 -3.17
N LEU A 157 16.39 -4.08 -3.34
CA LEU A 157 15.25 -3.76 -2.49
C LEU A 157 15.26 -4.58 -1.18
N ALA A 158 16.00 -5.69 -1.15
CA ALA A 158 16.17 -6.49 0.04
C ALA A 158 16.79 -5.66 1.18
N GLN A 159 16.21 -5.75 2.38
CA GLN A 159 16.69 -5.07 3.59
C GLN A 159 16.79 -3.54 3.45
N LEU A 160 15.93 -2.93 2.64
CA LEU A 160 15.85 -1.48 2.54
C LEU A 160 15.26 -0.86 3.82
N PRO A 161 15.94 0.09 4.48
CA PRO A 161 15.39 0.79 5.64
C PRO A 161 14.12 1.57 5.27
N ALA A 162 13.09 1.54 6.11
CA ALA A 162 11.79 2.17 5.82
C ALA A 162 11.89 3.64 5.41
N SER A 163 12.85 4.38 5.96
CA SER A 163 13.12 5.79 5.61
C SER A 163 13.58 6.00 4.17
N GLN A 164 14.20 5.01 3.54
CA GLN A 164 14.70 5.10 2.16
C GLN A 164 13.70 4.55 1.12
N HIS A 165 12.61 3.89 1.55
CA HIS A 165 11.64 3.25 0.64
C HIS A 165 11.09 4.24 -0.39
N ALA A 166 10.56 5.37 0.07
CA ALA A 166 9.93 6.35 -0.81
C ALA A 166 10.93 6.95 -1.83
N ALA A 167 12.13 7.30 -1.37
CA ALA A 167 13.16 7.90 -2.22
C ALA A 167 13.68 6.91 -3.28
N LEU A 168 13.91 5.65 -2.90
CA LEU A 168 14.38 4.65 -3.84
C LEU A 168 13.31 4.29 -4.87
N LEU A 169 12.04 4.13 -4.46
CA LEU A 169 10.95 3.87 -5.41
C LEU A 169 10.81 5.03 -6.40
N ALA A 170 10.82 6.28 -5.92
CA ALA A 170 10.79 7.45 -6.80
C ALA A 170 11.98 7.49 -7.78
N ALA A 171 13.18 7.10 -7.33
CA ALA A 171 14.34 6.99 -8.21
C ALA A 171 14.13 5.90 -9.28
N LEU A 172 13.64 4.72 -8.90
CA LEU A 172 13.37 3.61 -9.83
C LEU A 172 12.28 3.94 -10.85
N HIS A 173 11.20 4.61 -10.44
CA HIS A 173 10.17 5.11 -11.36
C HIS A 173 10.69 6.19 -12.31
N GLY A 174 11.71 6.95 -11.90
CA GLY A 174 12.37 7.95 -12.74
C GLY A 174 13.33 7.37 -13.79
N LEU A 175 13.71 6.09 -13.66
CA LEU A 175 14.55 5.41 -14.66
C LEU A 175 13.71 4.88 -15.82
N SER A 176 14.22 5.01 -17.04
CA SER A 176 13.64 4.37 -18.21
C SER A 176 13.78 2.84 -18.14
N ALA A 177 13.00 2.10 -18.93
CA ALA A 177 13.08 0.64 -18.96
C ALA A 177 14.51 0.13 -19.31
N PRO A 178 15.24 0.69 -20.30
CA PRO A 178 16.65 0.35 -20.50
C PRO A 178 17.53 0.60 -19.28
N GLN A 179 17.37 1.75 -18.62
CA GLN A 179 18.15 2.10 -17.42
C GLN A 179 17.87 1.17 -16.23
N ARG A 180 16.63 0.67 -16.07
CA ARG A 180 16.33 -0.32 -15.03
C ARG A 180 16.96 -1.68 -15.31
N LYS A 181 17.09 -2.07 -16.59
CA LYS A 181 17.83 -3.27 -16.99
C LYS A 181 19.33 -3.12 -16.72
N GLU A 182 19.91 -1.95 -17.02
CA GLU A 182 21.29 -1.62 -16.68
C GLU A 182 21.53 -1.67 -15.18
N LEU A 183 20.64 -1.08 -14.38
CA LEU A 183 20.68 -1.18 -12.93
C LEU A 183 20.59 -2.64 -12.45
N ALA A 184 19.74 -3.46 -13.06
CA ALA A 184 19.66 -4.87 -12.72
C ALA A 184 20.98 -5.61 -12.97
N VAL A 185 21.70 -5.30 -14.06
CA VAL A 185 23.05 -5.83 -14.32
C VAL A 185 24.02 -5.40 -13.22
N LEU A 186 24.01 -4.13 -12.80
CA LEU A 186 24.83 -3.65 -11.69
C LEU A 186 24.51 -4.37 -10.38
N VAL A 187 23.23 -4.57 -10.08
CA VAL A 187 22.77 -5.28 -8.87
C VAL A 187 23.26 -6.72 -8.84
N GLN A 188 23.28 -7.41 -9.99
CA GLN A 188 23.83 -8.76 -10.10
C GLN A 188 25.35 -8.80 -9.88
N ARG A 189 26.07 -7.79 -10.36
CA ARG A 189 27.53 -7.66 -10.21
C ARG A 189 27.96 -7.21 -8.80
N THR A 190 27.04 -6.60 -8.04
CA THR A 190 27.34 -6.02 -6.73
C THR A 190 27.14 -7.05 -5.60
N PRO A 191 28.20 -7.38 -4.83
CA PRO A 191 28.11 -8.27 -3.68
C PRO A 191 27.12 -7.74 -2.61
N PRO A 192 26.49 -8.62 -1.80
CA PRO A 192 25.49 -8.20 -0.80
C PRO A 192 25.95 -7.05 0.12
N GLN A 193 27.20 -7.07 0.57
CA GLN A 193 27.76 -6.04 1.46
C GLN A 193 27.88 -4.65 0.81
N GLU A 194 27.96 -4.57 -0.52
CA GLU A 194 28.14 -3.30 -1.25
C GLU A 194 26.81 -2.72 -1.76
N ARG A 195 25.71 -3.46 -1.67
CA ARG A 195 24.39 -3.00 -2.16
C ARG A 195 23.89 -1.76 -1.42
N ALA A 196 24.24 -1.61 -0.14
CA ALA A 196 23.93 -0.40 0.60
C ALA A 196 24.61 0.84 -0.02
N ARG A 197 25.87 0.70 -0.46
CA ARG A 197 26.61 1.75 -1.17
C ARG A 197 26.00 2.03 -2.53
N LEU A 198 25.68 0.99 -3.32
CA LEU A 198 25.02 1.15 -4.62
C LEU A 198 23.69 1.94 -4.50
N ARG A 199 22.87 1.66 -3.48
CA ARG A 199 21.65 2.43 -3.20
C ARG A 199 21.95 3.90 -2.91
N SER A 200 22.93 4.16 -2.04
CA SER A 200 23.30 5.54 -1.68
C SER A 200 23.83 6.33 -2.88
N GLU A 201 24.63 5.71 -3.75
CA GLU A 201 25.15 6.34 -4.96
C GLU A 201 24.03 6.66 -5.96
N LEU A 202 23.09 5.73 -6.19
CA LEU A 202 21.92 5.96 -7.04
C LEU A 202 21.05 7.14 -6.52
N LEU A 203 20.87 7.23 -5.20
CA LEU A 203 20.09 8.28 -4.56
C LEU A 203 20.82 9.64 -4.55
N ALA A 204 22.14 9.63 -4.43
CA ALA A 204 22.98 10.83 -4.48
C ALA A 204 23.06 11.43 -5.89
N ALA A 205 23.00 10.60 -6.94
CA ALA A 205 22.97 11.06 -8.31
C ALA A 205 21.70 11.89 -8.60
N PRO A 206 21.83 13.14 -9.11
CA PRO A 206 20.69 13.94 -9.56
C PRO A 206 19.83 13.20 -10.59
N ALA A 207 18.51 13.40 -10.55
CA ALA A 207 17.57 12.67 -11.40
C ALA A 207 17.92 12.75 -12.90
N ALA A 208 18.34 13.93 -13.38
CA ALA A 208 18.72 14.14 -14.77
C ALA A 208 20.02 13.43 -15.19
N SER A 209 20.93 13.12 -14.25
CA SER A 209 22.23 12.50 -14.54
C SER A 209 22.32 11.03 -14.15
N ARG A 210 21.28 10.43 -13.55
CA ARG A 210 21.26 9.00 -13.18
C ARG A 210 21.56 8.06 -14.34
N GLY A 211 21.11 8.39 -15.55
CA GLY A 211 21.43 7.60 -16.74
C GLY A 211 22.94 7.58 -17.04
N ALA A 212 23.60 8.74 -17.01
CA ALA A 212 25.04 8.83 -17.22
C ALA A 212 25.83 8.14 -16.09
N TRP A 213 25.37 8.29 -14.84
CA TRP A 213 25.95 7.60 -13.70
C TRP A 213 25.86 6.07 -13.83
N LEU A 214 24.72 5.52 -14.28
CA LEU A 214 24.56 4.08 -14.52
C LEU A 214 25.55 3.55 -15.54
N GLN A 215 25.76 4.28 -16.64
CA GLN A 215 26.70 3.91 -17.69
C GLN A 215 28.14 3.87 -17.18
N ASP A 216 28.56 4.90 -16.44
CA ASP A 216 29.88 4.96 -15.83
C ASP A 216 30.08 3.84 -14.79
N ALA A 217 29.08 3.58 -13.94
CA ALA A 217 29.13 2.51 -12.95
C ALA A 217 29.25 1.12 -13.61
N LEU A 218 28.69 0.91 -14.80
CA LEU A 218 28.79 -0.36 -15.54
C LEU A 218 30.18 -0.63 -16.12
N GLN A 219 30.98 0.42 -16.36
CA GLN A 219 32.32 0.30 -16.94
C GLN A 219 33.42 0.02 -15.92
N ARG A 220 33.11 0.23 -14.64
CA ARG A 220 33.98 -0.12 -13.51
C ARG A 220 33.89 -1.61 -13.19
#